data_AF-A0A8J4EI93-F1
#
_entry.id   AF-A0A8J4EI93-F1
#
_cell.length_a   1.000
_cell.length_b   1.000
_cell.length_c   1.000
_cell.angle_alpha   90.00
_cell.angle_beta   90.00
_cell.angle_gamma   90.00
#
_symmetry.space_group_name_H-M   'P 1'
#
loop_
_entity.id
_entity.type
_entity.pdbx_description
1 polymer ?
#
loop_
_entity_poly.entity_id
_entity_poly.type
_entity_poly.pdbx_seq_one_letter_code
_entity_poly.pdbx_strand_id
1 'polypeptide(L)'
;MDAVQVFWAPDGASMPSLGARPLVDVTDGDTPNLRMPVRMLSVDTPEVTADTAARTAKVDERFTRLVEWIEQGKAPINPGLAEFMVPKLKTGKAGSLQFEQGQAASAFSKHDIATKLARPSGKPRSMFIRIADAPFDSNHRLLAYVAPDYSAQERRTIPKGRRPTFNLDLVTAGHAAPFVIYPRGTGGAGPGSSPPAGPPRRRPGSGPRPAGYRAVVLRPARPAAEPA
;
A
#
# COMPACT_ATOMS: atom_id res chain seq x y z
N MET A 1 -3.61 -21.71 40.49
CA MET A 1 -3.96 -21.97 39.08
C MET A 1 -3.01 -21.13 38.27
N ASP A 2 -2.09 -21.77 37.57
CA ASP A 2 -1.11 -21.05 36.76
C ASP A 2 -1.80 -20.39 35.57
N ALA A 3 -1.49 -19.12 35.34
CA ALA A 3 -2.04 -18.35 34.24
C ALA A 3 -1.60 -19.00 32.92
N VAL A 4 -2.57 -19.42 32.11
CA VAL A 4 -2.33 -19.86 30.74
C VAL A 4 -1.81 -18.66 29.96
N GLN A 5 -0.49 -18.56 29.83
CA GLN A 5 0.15 -17.61 28.92
C GLN A 5 0.01 -18.17 27.51
N VAL A 6 -0.97 -17.65 26.76
CA VAL A 6 -1.07 -17.92 25.34
C VAL A 6 0.08 -17.19 24.65
N PHE A 7 1.18 -17.88 24.40
CA PHE A 7 2.26 -17.40 23.53
C PHE A 7 1.82 -17.58 22.08
N TRP A 8 1.10 -16.58 21.55
CA TRP A 8 0.84 -16.47 20.13
C TRP A 8 1.93 -15.62 19.49
N ALA A 9 2.83 -16.25 18.76
CA ALA A 9 3.77 -15.57 17.89
C ALA A 9 3.94 -16.38 16.58
N PRO A 10 2.98 -16.31 15.65
CA PRO A 10 3.34 -16.50 14.24
C PRO A 10 4.24 -15.32 13.82
N ASP A 11 4.94 -15.43 12.69
CA ASP A 11 5.74 -14.38 12.04
C ASP A 11 4.90 -13.15 11.60
N GLY A 12 4.04 -12.65 12.48
CA GLY A 12 3.19 -11.50 12.31
C GLY A 12 3.97 -10.22 12.58
N ALA A 13 3.71 -9.20 11.78
CA ALA A 13 4.19 -7.86 12.05
C ALA A 13 3.11 -7.05 12.74
N SER A 14 3.45 -6.40 13.86
CA SER A 14 2.57 -5.42 14.49
C SER A 14 2.50 -4.17 13.62
N MET A 15 1.27 -3.74 13.29
CA MET A 15 1.08 -2.45 12.61
C MET A 15 1.20 -1.30 13.63
N PRO A 16 1.82 -0.16 13.28
CA PRO A 16 1.89 1.00 14.16
C PRO A 16 0.51 1.50 14.60
N SER A 17 0.32 1.71 15.91
CA SER A 17 -0.94 2.12 16.54
C SER A 17 -1.17 3.64 16.63
N LEU A 18 -0.19 4.46 16.23
CA LEU A 18 -0.25 5.91 16.42
C LEU A 18 -1.16 6.59 15.39
N GLY A 19 -2.41 6.86 15.77
CA GLY A 19 -3.31 7.88 15.19
C GLY A 19 -3.74 7.74 13.72
N ALA A 20 -3.15 6.84 12.94
CA ALA A 20 -3.24 6.86 11.48
C ALA A 20 -4.27 5.88 10.88
N ARG A 21 -4.94 5.05 11.70
CA ARG A 21 -5.88 4.01 11.24
C ARG A 21 -7.15 4.00 12.08
N PRO A 22 -8.00 5.02 11.95
CA PRO A 22 -9.30 5.02 12.64
C PRO A 22 -10.10 3.78 12.26
N LEU A 23 -10.80 3.23 13.25
CA LEU A 23 -11.92 2.33 13.02
C LEU A 23 -12.96 3.06 12.17
N VAL A 24 -13.33 2.45 11.05
CA VAL A 24 -14.35 2.96 10.13
C VAL A 24 -15.71 2.50 10.61
N ASP A 25 -15.88 1.20 10.81
CA ASP A 25 -17.07 0.59 11.38
C ASP A 25 -16.77 -0.84 11.88
N VAL A 26 -17.78 -1.48 12.48
CA VAL A 26 -17.76 -2.89 12.88
C VAL A 26 -19.02 -3.52 12.30
N THR A 27 -18.86 -4.56 11.49
CA THR A 27 -19.99 -5.19 10.79
C THR A 27 -20.52 -6.41 11.55
N ASP A 28 -19.63 -7.27 12.01
CA ASP A 28 -19.91 -8.45 12.83
C ASP A 28 -18.89 -8.56 13.98
N GLY A 29 -18.91 -9.68 14.72
CA GLY A 29 -18.10 -9.85 15.93
C GLY A 29 -16.59 -10.01 15.68
N ASP A 30 -16.18 -10.31 14.44
CA ASP A 30 -14.81 -10.67 14.09
C ASP A 30 -14.22 -9.86 12.91
N THR A 31 -15.01 -8.99 12.27
CA THR A 31 -14.60 -8.17 11.11
C THR A 31 -14.74 -6.67 11.38
N PRO A 32 -13.83 -6.06 12.16
CA PRO A 32 -13.72 -4.60 12.24
C PRO A 32 -13.12 -4.03 10.94
N ASN A 33 -13.69 -2.94 10.43
CA ASN A 33 -13.16 -2.24 9.26
C ASN A 33 -12.27 -1.08 9.70
N LEU A 34 -11.00 -1.10 9.29
CA LEU A 34 -10.01 -0.06 9.63
C LEU A 34 -9.65 0.76 8.39
N ARG A 35 -9.38 2.05 8.56
CA ARG A 35 -8.86 2.89 7.49
C ARG A 35 -7.46 2.43 7.11
N MET A 36 -7.29 1.99 5.85
CA MET A 36 -6.02 1.56 5.30
C MET A 36 -5.47 2.58 4.29
N PRO A 37 -4.32 3.22 4.54
CA PRO A 37 -3.66 4.03 3.52
C PRO A 37 -3.15 3.15 2.37
N VAL A 38 -3.32 3.63 1.14
CA VAL A 38 -2.79 3.00 -0.07
C VAL A 38 -1.63 3.85 -0.61
N ARG A 39 -0.45 3.24 -0.81
CA ARG A 39 0.63 3.84 -1.60
C ARG A 39 0.53 3.28 -3.02
N MET A 40 0.27 4.18 -3.96
CA MET A 40 0.12 3.85 -5.36
C MET A 40 1.45 3.33 -5.95
N LEU A 41 1.40 2.15 -6.56
CA LEU A 41 2.55 1.52 -7.20
C LEU A 41 3.04 2.30 -8.43
N SER A 42 4.35 2.19 -8.68
CA SER A 42 5.04 2.70 -9.88
C SER A 42 5.00 4.21 -10.08
N VAL A 43 4.63 4.98 -9.05
CA VAL A 43 4.57 6.45 -9.10
C VAL A 43 5.19 7.07 -7.85
N ASP A 44 5.92 8.17 -8.04
CA ASP A 44 6.28 9.12 -6.97
C ASP A 44 5.72 10.49 -7.29
N THR A 45 4.95 11.03 -6.36
CA THR A 45 4.62 12.46 -6.37
C THR A 45 5.63 13.21 -5.49
N PRO A 46 6.02 14.44 -5.84
CA PRO A 46 6.85 15.26 -4.96
C PRO A 46 6.26 15.36 -3.56
N GLU A 47 7.11 15.17 -2.55
CA GLU A 47 6.65 15.14 -1.18
C GLU A 47 6.47 16.55 -0.62
N VAL A 48 5.37 16.76 0.11
CA VAL A 48 5.00 18.07 0.69
C VAL A 48 5.58 18.26 2.10
N THR A 49 6.74 17.65 2.39
CA THR A 49 7.36 17.60 3.74
C THR A 49 7.63 18.97 4.35
N ALA A 50 7.79 20.01 3.53
CA ALA A 50 7.96 21.36 4.01
C ALA A 50 6.70 21.92 4.67
N ASP A 51 5.48 21.47 4.33
CA ASP A 51 4.14 21.82 4.85
C ASP A 51 3.78 23.30 5.16
N THR A 52 4.74 24.23 5.11
CA THR A 52 4.66 25.66 5.44
C THR A 52 5.71 26.44 4.65
N ALA A 53 5.41 27.70 4.33
CA ALA A 53 6.33 28.59 3.59
C ALA A 53 7.70 28.75 4.29
N ALA A 54 7.70 28.83 5.63
CA ALA A 54 8.93 28.99 6.41
C ALA A 54 9.87 27.77 6.31
N ARG A 55 9.31 26.55 6.30
CA ARG A 55 10.10 25.33 6.11
C ARG A 55 10.55 25.18 4.67
N THR A 56 9.74 25.59 3.70
CA THR A 56 10.11 25.61 2.29
C THR A 56 11.33 26.50 2.04
N ALA A 57 11.35 27.71 2.62
CA ALA A 57 12.50 28.61 2.55
C ALA A 57 13.79 27.97 3.12
N LYS A 58 13.69 27.22 4.23
CA LYS A 58 14.83 26.48 4.78
C LYS A 58 15.32 25.38 3.84
N VAL A 59 14.44 24.77 3.04
CA VAL A 59 14.84 23.79 2.03
C VAL A 59 15.54 24.47 0.85
N ASP A 60 15.06 25.64 0.42
CA ASP A 60 15.71 26.46 -0.60
C ASP A 60 17.14 26.87 -0.19
N GLU A 61 17.33 27.28 1.07
CA GLU A 61 18.66 27.57 1.65
C GLU A 61 19.58 26.35 1.59
N ARG A 62 19.06 25.16 1.92
CA ARG A 62 19.84 23.90 1.85
C ARG A 62 20.24 23.57 0.42
N PHE A 63 19.36 23.75 -0.56
CA PHE A 63 19.71 23.54 -1.96
C PHE A 63 20.74 24.55 -2.46
N THR A 64 20.65 25.81 -2.02
CA THR A 64 21.66 26.83 -2.32
C THR A 64 23.03 26.41 -1.79
N ARG A 65 23.09 25.97 -0.52
CA ARG A 65 24.33 25.46 0.07
C ARG A 65 24.87 24.20 -0.63
N LEU A 66 23.97 23.32 -1.09
CA LEU A 66 24.37 22.15 -1.87
C LEU A 66 25.02 22.56 -3.20
N VAL A 67 24.48 23.57 -3.90
CA VAL A 67 25.09 24.09 -5.14
C VAL A 67 26.50 24.59 -4.88
N GLU A 68 26.73 25.35 -3.81
CA GLU A 68 28.08 25.80 -3.42
C GLU A 68 29.02 24.62 -3.20
N TRP A 69 28.57 23.55 -2.55
CA TRP A 69 29.38 22.34 -2.34
C TRP A 69 29.68 21.60 -3.64
N ILE A 70 28.74 21.58 -4.59
CA ILE A 70 28.96 20.98 -5.91
C ILE A 70 30.01 21.79 -6.67
N GLU A 71 29.87 23.12 -6.73
CA GLU A 71 30.80 24.01 -7.43
C GLU A 71 32.21 23.99 -6.82
N GLN A 72 32.32 23.77 -5.51
CA GLN A 72 33.60 23.61 -4.79
C GLN A 72 34.19 22.20 -4.88
N GLY A 73 33.53 21.24 -5.54
CA GLY A 73 33.97 19.84 -5.60
C GLY A 73 33.90 19.09 -4.27
N LYS A 74 33.11 19.57 -3.30
CA LYS A 74 32.93 18.96 -1.97
C LYS A 74 31.77 17.96 -1.91
N ALA A 75 30.79 18.09 -2.80
CA ALA A 75 29.64 17.20 -2.86
C ALA A 75 30.00 15.88 -3.58
N PRO A 76 29.56 14.71 -3.06
CA PRO A 76 29.80 13.41 -3.71
C PRO A 76 28.82 13.20 -4.88
N ILE A 77 29.02 13.94 -5.97
CA ILE A 77 28.18 13.91 -7.17
C ILE A 77 29.05 13.72 -8.41
N ASN A 78 28.58 12.95 -9.39
CA ASN A 78 29.26 12.80 -10.67
C ASN A 78 29.16 14.12 -11.49
N PRO A 79 30.20 14.51 -12.25
CA PRO A 79 30.19 15.73 -13.06
C PRO A 79 28.98 15.89 -14.00
N GLY A 80 28.55 14.83 -14.70
CA GLY A 80 27.42 14.93 -15.63
C GLY A 80 26.08 15.14 -14.92
N LEU A 81 25.91 14.55 -13.73
CA LEU A 81 24.73 14.82 -12.90
C LEU A 81 24.80 16.24 -12.30
N ALA A 82 25.99 16.71 -11.91
CA ALA A 82 26.20 18.06 -11.44
C ALA A 82 25.83 19.10 -12.51
N GLU A 83 26.30 18.92 -13.75
CA GLU A 83 25.99 19.80 -14.89
C GLU A 83 24.48 19.91 -15.13
N PHE A 84 23.76 18.79 -15.03
CA PHE A 84 22.30 18.78 -15.18
C PHE A 84 21.55 19.41 -13.99
N MET A 85 22.03 19.18 -12.76
CA MET A 85 21.32 19.56 -11.54
C MET A 85 21.58 21.01 -11.12
N VAL A 86 22.81 21.51 -11.25
CA VAL A 86 23.19 22.84 -10.78
C VAL A 86 22.28 23.94 -11.35
N PRO A 87 21.98 24.00 -12.66
CA PRO A 87 21.08 25.03 -13.20
C PRO A 87 19.67 25.02 -12.56
N LYS A 88 19.19 23.84 -12.13
CA LYS A 88 17.86 23.68 -11.51
C LYS A 88 17.87 24.07 -10.03
N LEU A 89 18.94 23.74 -9.33
CA LEU A 89 19.10 24.02 -7.90
C LEU A 89 19.48 25.48 -7.63
N LYS A 90 20.28 26.10 -8.51
CA LYS A 90 20.81 27.47 -8.38
C LYS A 90 19.75 28.57 -8.50
N THR A 91 18.51 28.21 -8.83
CA THR A 91 17.36 29.13 -8.89
C THR A 91 17.03 29.78 -7.54
N GLY A 92 17.49 29.19 -6.42
CA GLY A 92 17.16 29.63 -5.07
C GLY A 92 15.72 29.31 -4.66
N LYS A 93 14.98 28.55 -5.47
CA LYS A 93 13.56 28.20 -5.26
C LYS A 93 13.28 26.71 -5.46
N ALA A 94 14.31 25.86 -5.49
CA ALA A 94 14.16 24.44 -5.80
C ALA A 94 13.25 23.69 -4.83
N GLY A 95 13.33 23.98 -3.53
CA GLY A 95 12.42 23.48 -2.51
C GLY A 95 11.01 24.05 -2.66
N SER A 96 10.89 25.34 -2.97
CA SER A 96 9.59 25.96 -3.29
C SER A 96 8.89 25.29 -4.47
N LEU A 97 9.60 25.09 -5.58
CA LEU A 97 9.06 24.42 -6.76
C LEU A 97 8.65 22.97 -6.47
N GLN A 98 9.45 22.23 -5.68
CA GLN A 98 9.11 20.87 -5.28
C GLN A 98 7.81 20.84 -4.46
N PHE A 99 7.66 21.78 -3.52
CA PHE A 99 6.46 21.89 -2.67
C PHE A 99 5.22 22.26 -3.48
N GLU A 100 5.31 23.26 -4.36
CA GLU A 100 4.24 23.68 -5.26
C GLU A 100 3.78 22.52 -6.16
N GLN A 101 4.73 21.76 -6.73
CA GLN A 101 4.40 20.60 -7.55
C GLN A 101 3.72 19.49 -6.72
N GLY A 102 4.14 19.27 -5.47
CA GLY A 102 3.48 18.33 -4.56
C GLY A 102 2.04 18.74 -4.24
N GLN A 103 1.78 20.03 -4.05
CA GLN A 103 0.41 20.55 -3.88
C GLN A 103 -0.42 20.38 -5.15
N ALA A 104 0.13 20.70 -6.32
CA ALA A 104 -0.53 20.53 -7.60
C ALA A 104 -0.91 19.06 -7.85
N ALA A 105 0.01 18.13 -7.58
CA ALA A 105 -0.25 16.69 -7.69
C ALA A 105 -1.36 16.22 -6.73
N SER A 106 -1.37 16.75 -5.49
CA SER A 106 -2.43 16.46 -4.51
C SER A 106 -3.79 16.98 -4.96
N ALA A 107 -3.85 18.22 -5.47
CA ALA A 107 -5.08 18.81 -5.99
C ALA A 107 -5.60 18.04 -7.22
N PHE A 108 -4.72 17.72 -8.17
CA PHE A 108 -5.04 16.90 -9.33
C PHE A 108 -5.63 15.54 -8.92
N SER A 109 -4.94 14.82 -8.03
CA SER A 109 -5.38 13.50 -7.58
C SER A 109 -6.75 13.53 -6.90
N LYS A 110 -6.99 14.52 -6.03
CA LYS A 110 -8.31 14.72 -5.39
C LYS A 110 -9.41 14.96 -6.42
N HIS A 111 -9.16 15.85 -7.37
CA HIS A 111 -10.11 16.16 -8.44
C HIS A 111 -10.38 14.96 -9.34
N ASP A 112 -9.34 14.24 -9.76
CA ASP A 112 -9.44 13.11 -10.67
C ASP A 112 -10.19 11.93 -10.02
N ILE A 113 -9.87 11.62 -8.76
CA ILE A 113 -10.59 10.60 -7.97
C ILE A 113 -12.06 10.98 -7.82
N ALA A 114 -12.37 12.22 -7.41
CA ALA A 114 -13.74 12.66 -7.26
C ALA A 114 -14.53 12.55 -8.58
N THR A 115 -13.92 13.01 -9.69
CA THR A 115 -14.55 13.03 -11.01
C THR A 115 -14.79 11.62 -11.55
N LYS A 116 -13.79 10.75 -11.50
CA LYS A 116 -13.90 9.40 -12.07
C LYS A 116 -14.70 8.44 -11.19
N LEU A 117 -14.79 8.69 -9.88
CA LEU A 117 -15.69 7.93 -9.03
C LEU A 117 -17.14 8.43 -9.11
N ALA A 118 -17.40 9.69 -9.48
CA ALA A 118 -18.78 10.19 -9.60
C ALA A 118 -19.59 9.43 -10.67
N ARG A 119 -20.80 8.97 -10.31
CA ARG A 119 -21.79 8.45 -11.27
C ARG A 119 -22.90 9.47 -11.49
N PRO A 120 -23.56 9.47 -12.67
CA PRO A 120 -24.76 10.28 -12.90
C PRO A 120 -25.87 10.00 -11.87
N SER A 121 -25.93 8.77 -11.34
CA SER A 121 -26.87 8.36 -10.31
C SER A 121 -26.57 8.90 -8.90
N GLY A 122 -25.53 9.71 -8.72
CA GLY A 122 -25.10 10.27 -7.43
C GLY A 122 -24.28 9.30 -6.55
N LYS A 123 -24.57 7.99 -6.57
CA LYS A 123 -23.75 6.99 -5.84
C LYS A 123 -22.36 6.85 -6.48
N PRO A 124 -21.26 7.06 -5.74
CA PRO A 124 -19.92 6.91 -6.31
C PRO A 124 -19.62 5.45 -6.70
N ARG A 125 -18.73 5.27 -7.69
CA ARG A 125 -18.13 3.98 -8.02
C ARG A 125 -17.32 3.46 -6.83
N SER A 126 -17.32 2.16 -6.65
CA SER A 126 -16.32 1.48 -5.82
C SER A 126 -14.94 1.61 -6.46
N MET A 127 -13.88 1.40 -5.67
CA MET A 127 -12.52 1.33 -6.20
C MET A 127 -12.17 -0.11 -6.57
N PHE A 128 -11.59 -0.28 -7.76
CA PHE A 128 -10.84 -1.47 -8.12
C PHE A 128 -9.43 -1.35 -7.55
N ILE A 129 -8.95 -2.42 -6.91
CA ILE A 129 -7.65 -2.47 -6.24
C ILE A 129 -6.89 -3.70 -6.73
N ARG A 130 -5.68 -3.50 -7.26
CA ARG A 130 -4.75 -4.57 -7.65
C ARG A 130 -3.47 -4.46 -6.83
N ILE A 131 -3.29 -5.38 -5.89
CA ILE A 131 -2.15 -5.42 -4.97
C ILE A 131 -0.87 -5.95 -5.63
N ALA A 132 0.29 -5.61 -5.07
CA ALA A 132 1.58 -6.24 -5.38
C ALA A 132 1.73 -7.62 -4.70
N ASP A 133 2.71 -8.41 -5.14
CA ASP A 133 3.08 -9.69 -4.53
C ASP A 133 3.50 -9.54 -3.05
N ALA A 134 4.19 -8.43 -2.74
CA ALA A 134 4.41 -7.95 -1.39
C ALA A 134 3.42 -6.79 -1.13
N PRO A 135 2.27 -7.05 -0.48
CA PRO A 135 1.17 -6.10 -0.46
C PRO A 135 1.38 -4.92 0.49
N PHE A 136 2.37 -4.97 1.39
CA PHE A 136 2.62 -3.91 2.37
C PHE A 136 4.05 -3.39 2.27
N ASP A 137 4.22 -2.08 2.44
CA ASP A 137 5.55 -1.49 2.67
C ASP A 137 5.95 -1.54 4.15
N SER A 138 7.16 -1.08 4.47
CA SER A 138 7.66 -1.01 5.86
C SER A 138 6.87 -0.04 6.76
N ASN A 139 6.07 0.85 6.16
CA ASN A 139 5.14 1.72 6.88
C ASN A 139 3.73 1.11 6.96
N HIS A 140 3.61 -0.17 6.58
CA HIS A 140 2.39 -0.97 6.55
C HIS A 140 1.28 -0.41 5.65
N ARG A 141 1.60 0.43 4.66
CA ARG A 141 0.63 0.92 3.68
C ARG A 141 0.38 -0.14 2.62
N LEU A 142 -0.86 -0.25 2.14
CA LEU A 142 -1.19 -1.16 1.04
C LEU A 142 -0.52 -0.67 -0.25
N LEU A 143 0.23 -1.54 -0.91
CA LEU A 143 0.85 -1.30 -2.21
C LEU A 143 -0.07 -1.77 -3.33
N ALA A 144 -0.64 -0.85 -4.09
CA ALA A 144 -1.60 -1.21 -5.15
C ALA A 144 -1.62 -0.26 -6.35
N TYR A 145 -2.10 -0.78 -7.47
CA TYR A 145 -2.73 0.01 -8.53
C TYR A 145 -4.21 0.19 -8.21
N VAL A 146 -4.72 1.41 -8.38
CA VAL A 146 -6.12 1.74 -8.08
C VAL A 146 -6.80 2.42 -9.25
N ALA A 147 -8.08 2.11 -9.46
CA ALA A 147 -8.92 2.67 -10.51
C ALA A 147 -10.39 2.66 -10.07
N PRO A 148 -11.29 3.37 -10.78
CA PRO A 148 -12.72 3.13 -10.62
C PRO A 148 -13.08 1.69 -11.01
N ASP A 149 -13.93 1.03 -10.22
CA ASP A 149 -14.52 -0.25 -10.57
C ASP A 149 -15.69 -0.04 -11.54
N TYR A 150 -15.35 -0.02 -12.84
CA TYR A 150 -16.33 0.10 -13.91
C TYR A 150 -17.11 -1.20 -14.09
N SER A 151 -18.43 -1.11 -14.14
CA SER A 151 -19.32 -2.25 -14.46
C SER A 151 -19.05 -2.82 -15.85
N ALA A 152 -19.55 -4.03 -16.12
CA ALA A 152 -19.43 -4.64 -17.44
C ALA A 152 -20.05 -3.78 -18.55
N GLN A 153 -21.17 -3.11 -18.26
CA GLN A 153 -21.82 -2.18 -19.19
C GLN A 153 -20.93 -0.96 -19.46
N GLU A 154 -20.41 -0.32 -18.43
CA GLU A 154 -19.48 0.82 -18.57
C GLU A 154 -18.21 0.43 -19.33
N ARG A 155 -17.67 -0.78 -19.12
CA ARG A 155 -16.48 -1.23 -19.86
C ARG A 155 -16.74 -1.48 -21.35
N ARG A 156 -17.99 -1.75 -21.74
CA ARG A 156 -18.40 -1.88 -23.15
C ARG A 156 -18.57 -0.51 -23.82
N THR A 157 -19.02 0.50 -23.09
CA THR A 157 -19.30 1.84 -23.62
C THR A 157 -18.11 2.81 -23.50
N ILE A 158 -17.30 2.66 -22.46
CA ILE A 158 -16.13 3.51 -22.20
C ILE A 158 -14.88 2.81 -22.76
N PRO A 159 -14.19 3.42 -23.75
CA PRO A 159 -12.97 2.85 -24.32
C PRO A 159 -11.89 2.61 -23.26
N LYS A 160 -11.04 1.58 -23.47
CA LYS A 160 -9.97 1.21 -22.53
C LYS A 160 -9.04 2.38 -22.19
N GLY A 161 -8.66 3.20 -23.17
CA GLY A 161 -7.80 4.37 -22.96
C GLY A 161 -8.43 5.47 -22.08
N ARG A 162 -9.75 5.44 -21.86
CA ARG A 162 -10.48 6.34 -20.95
C ARG A 162 -10.79 5.69 -19.59
N ARG A 163 -10.21 4.52 -19.33
CA ARG A 163 -10.28 3.82 -18.04
C ARG A 163 -8.89 3.57 -17.45
N PRO A 164 -8.00 4.58 -17.40
CA PRO A 164 -6.69 4.44 -16.77
C PRO A 164 -6.83 4.21 -15.26
N THR A 165 -5.73 3.74 -14.66
CA THR A 165 -5.56 3.79 -13.21
C THR A 165 -5.21 5.21 -12.79
N PHE A 166 -5.57 5.59 -11.57
CA PHE A 166 -5.16 6.88 -11.00
C PHE A 166 -3.62 7.03 -10.97
N ASN A 167 -2.91 5.91 -10.83
CA ASN A 167 -1.45 5.85 -10.97
C ASN A 167 -1.00 6.36 -12.34
N LEU A 168 -1.59 5.84 -13.43
CA LEU A 168 -1.21 6.21 -14.79
C LEU A 168 -1.56 7.67 -15.06
N ASP A 169 -2.72 8.14 -14.58
CA ASP A 169 -3.15 9.53 -14.74
C ASP A 169 -2.17 10.54 -14.13
N LEU A 170 -1.64 10.24 -12.94
CA LEU A 170 -0.63 11.09 -12.31
C LEU A 170 0.63 11.24 -13.17
N VAL A 171 1.08 10.15 -13.80
CA VAL A 171 2.28 10.16 -14.66
C VAL A 171 2.00 10.88 -15.98
N THR A 172 0.89 10.57 -16.64
CA THR A 172 0.56 11.17 -17.95
C THR A 172 0.26 12.66 -17.84
N ALA A 173 -0.25 13.12 -16.69
CA ALA A 173 -0.44 14.54 -16.40
C ALA A 173 0.84 15.27 -15.94
N GLY A 174 1.98 14.57 -15.79
CA GLY A 174 3.25 15.17 -15.34
C GLY A 174 3.29 15.49 -13.84
N HIS A 175 2.39 14.92 -13.04
CA HIS A 175 2.34 15.11 -11.58
C HIS A 175 3.15 14.08 -10.79
N ALA A 176 3.56 12.98 -11.42
CA ALA A 176 4.39 11.97 -10.80
C ALA A 176 5.50 11.48 -11.74
N ALA A 177 6.65 11.14 -11.14
CA ALA A 177 7.69 10.39 -11.81
C ALA A 177 7.32 8.89 -11.83
N PRO A 178 7.52 8.19 -12.95
CA PRO A 178 7.32 6.75 -13.00
C PRO A 178 8.49 6.02 -12.33
N PHE A 179 8.18 4.98 -11.55
CA PHE A 179 9.17 4.01 -11.10
C PHE A 179 8.97 2.69 -11.82
N VAL A 180 10.03 2.23 -12.50
CA VAL A 180 10.02 0.92 -13.13
C VAL A 180 10.18 -0.14 -12.04
N ILE A 181 9.08 -0.81 -11.70
CA ILE A 181 9.15 -2.03 -10.90
C ILE A 181 9.67 -3.12 -11.83
N TYR A 182 10.94 -3.49 -11.66
CA TYR A 182 11.54 -4.56 -12.44
C TYR A 182 10.75 -5.84 -12.19
N PRO A 183 10.28 -6.55 -13.24
CA PRO A 183 9.62 -7.81 -13.04
C PRO A 183 10.59 -8.70 -12.30
N ARG A 184 10.18 -9.20 -11.12
CA ARG A 184 10.79 -10.42 -10.62
C ARG A 184 10.55 -11.42 -11.74
N GLY A 185 11.63 -11.93 -12.33
CA GLY A 185 11.50 -12.95 -13.36
C GLY A 185 10.50 -13.97 -12.83
N THR A 186 9.53 -14.36 -13.65
CA THR A 186 8.77 -15.57 -13.36
C THR A 186 9.82 -16.57 -12.96
N GLY A 187 9.80 -17.05 -11.72
CA GLY A 187 10.64 -18.16 -11.32
C GLY A 187 10.27 -19.27 -12.30
N GLY A 188 11.06 -19.41 -13.37
CA GLY A 188 11.03 -20.60 -14.17
C GLY A 188 11.23 -21.69 -13.16
N ALA A 189 10.31 -22.63 -13.10
CA ALA A 189 10.59 -23.91 -12.51
C ALA A 189 11.85 -24.41 -13.26
N GLY A 190 13.02 -24.20 -12.66
CA GLY A 190 14.24 -24.79 -13.15
C GLY A 190 14.02 -26.31 -13.13
N PRO A 191 14.43 -27.04 -14.18
CA PRO A 191 14.38 -28.49 -14.14
C PRO A 191 15.43 -28.93 -13.11
N GLY A 192 15.03 -29.11 -11.84
CA GLY A 192 16.02 -29.48 -10.83
C GLY A 192 15.63 -29.49 -9.36
N SER A 193 14.40 -29.14 -8.97
CA SER A 193 13.96 -29.35 -7.59
C SER A 193 12.78 -30.32 -7.55
N SER A 194 13.08 -31.62 -7.60
CA SER A 194 12.16 -32.64 -7.12
C SER A 194 11.81 -32.32 -5.65
N PRO A 195 10.53 -32.34 -5.25
CA PRO A 195 10.19 -32.28 -3.84
C PRO A 195 10.80 -33.49 -3.12
N PRO A 196 11.22 -33.37 -1.85
CA PRO A 196 11.67 -34.52 -1.08
C PRO A 196 10.56 -35.57 -1.08
N ALA A 197 10.93 -36.82 -1.40
CA ALA A 197 10.02 -37.94 -1.48
C ALA A 197 9.27 -38.08 -0.14
N GLY A 198 7.99 -37.71 -0.14
CA GLY A 198 7.09 -38.04 0.96
C GLY A 198 6.95 -39.57 1.07
N PRO A 199 6.65 -40.09 2.27
CA PRO A 199 6.48 -41.53 2.46
C PRO A 199 5.35 -42.07 1.56
N PRO A 200 5.45 -43.32 1.08
CA PRO A 200 4.55 -43.86 0.08
C PRO A 200 3.09 -43.83 0.57
N ARG A 201 2.20 -43.27 -0.26
CA ARG A 201 0.75 -43.29 -0.03
C ARG A 201 0.26 -44.74 0.01
N ARG A 202 -0.27 -45.18 1.15
CA ARG A 202 -1.05 -46.42 1.27
C ARG A 202 -2.31 -46.32 0.41
N ARG A 203 -2.62 -47.39 -0.34
CA ARG A 203 -3.86 -47.54 -1.11
C ARG A 203 -5.09 -47.49 -0.18
N PRO A 204 -6.23 -46.98 -0.66
CA PRO A 204 -7.47 -47.02 0.12
C PRO A 204 -8.03 -48.45 0.12
N GLY A 205 -8.23 -49.01 1.32
CA GLY A 205 -9.04 -50.21 1.53
C GLY A 205 -8.30 -51.44 2.08
N SER A 206 -7.89 -51.42 3.36
CA SER A 206 -7.79 -52.63 4.20
C SER A 206 -7.41 -52.31 5.66
N GLY A 207 -8.41 -52.34 6.56
CA GLY A 207 -8.27 -52.57 8.03
C GLY A 207 -8.12 -51.36 8.96
N PRO A 208 -8.33 -51.55 10.28
CA PRO A 208 -9.61 -51.70 10.98
C PRO A 208 -10.10 -50.37 11.62
N ARG A 209 -11.40 -50.28 11.90
CA ARG A 209 -12.05 -49.09 12.48
C ARG A 209 -11.53 -48.78 13.91
N PRO A 210 -11.17 -47.54 14.24
CA PRO A 210 -10.97 -47.15 15.63
C PRO A 210 -12.31 -46.88 16.34
N ALA A 211 -12.32 -47.19 17.63
CA ALA A 211 -13.46 -47.12 18.53
C ALA A 211 -14.00 -45.69 18.71
N GLY A 212 -15.27 -45.63 19.08
CA GLY A 212 -16.11 -44.42 19.05
C GLY A 212 -15.63 -43.27 19.91
N TYR A 213 -15.78 -42.06 19.38
CA TYR A 213 -15.80 -40.83 20.15
C TYR A 213 -17.24 -40.46 20.49
N ARG A 214 -17.55 -40.41 21.80
CA ARG A 214 -18.78 -39.80 22.31
C ARG A 214 -18.63 -38.28 22.22
N ALA A 215 -19.58 -37.63 21.55
CA ALA A 215 -19.77 -36.19 21.69
C ALA A 215 -20.22 -35.88 23.12
N VAL A 216 -19.44 -35.06 23.84
CA VAL A 216 -19.87 -34.48 25.12
C VAL A 216 -20.58 -33.18 24.78
N VAL A 217 -21.91 -33.21 24.86
CA VAL A 217 -22.75 -32.01 24.82
C VAL A 217 -22.57 -31.27 26.14
N LEU A 218 -21.89 -30.11 26.12
CA LEU A 218 -21.86 -29.20 27.26
C LEU A 218 -23.24 -28.56 27.42
N ARG A 219 -23.92 -28.91 28.52
CA ARG A 219 -25.16 -28.22 28.95
C ARG A 219 -24.79 -26.88 29.61
N PRO A 220 -25.59 -25.82 29.42
CA PRO A 220 -25.39 -24.57 30.13
C PRO A 220 -25.60 -24.73 31.64
N ALA A 221 -24.78 -24.04 32.42
CA ALA A 221 -24.84 -24.02 33.88
C ALA A 221 -26.15 -23.37 34.38
N ARG A 222 -26.76 -23.97 35.41
CA ARG A 222 -27.88 -23.36 36.15
C ARG A 222 -27.38 -22.13 36.94
N PRO A 223 -28.20 -21.07 37.07
CA PRO A 223 -27.86 -19.97 37.96
C PRO A 223 -27.92 -20.43 39.42
N ALA A 224 -26.99 -19.93 40.23
CA ALA A 224 -26.94 -20.16 41.66
C ALA A 224 -28.10 -19.39 42.35
N ALA A 225 -28.74 -20.04 43.32
CA ALA A 225 -29.75 -19.44 44.16
C ALA A 225 -29.12 -18.42 45.13
N GLU A 226 -29.80 -17.28 45.32
CA GLU A 226 -29.48 -16.30 46.37
C GLU A 226 -29.73 -16.89 47.77
N PRO A 227 -28.88 -16.58 48.76
CA PRO A 227 -29.20 -16.87 50.15
C PRO A 227 -30.16 -15.82 50.72
N ALA A 228 -31.02 -16.30 51.64
CA ALA A 228 -32.14 -15.62 52.28
C ALA A 228 -31.78 -14.36 53.08
#